data_AF-A0A2N2TF03-F1
#
_entry.id   AF-A0A2N2TF03-F1
#
_cell.length_a   1.000
_cell.length_b   1.000
_cell.length_c   1.000
_cell.angle_alpha   90.00
_cell.angle_beta   90.00
_cell.angle_gamma   90.00
#
_symmetry.space_group_name_H-M   'P 1'
#
loop_
_entity.id
_entity.type
_entity.pdbx_description
1 polymer ?
#
loop_
_entity_poly.entity_id
_entity_poly.type
_entity_poly.pdbx_seq_one_letter_code
_entity_poly.pdbx_strand_id
1 'polypeptide(L)'
;MELKNAYRRKLAAQLKEWGAQINLLEAKVENAGADARIKGAMELDNLRAKQRAASAKMKEMEKASSEAWGQLKETADTIWADLKAGVADAQARFK
;
A
#
# COMPACT_ATOMS: atom_id res chain seq x y z
N MET A 1 6.63 -23.23 -8.11
CA MET A 1 6.58 -21.99 -8.93
C MET A 1 5.20 -21.34 -8.90
N GLU A 2 4.12 -22.08 -9.13
CA GLU A 2 2.76 -21.50 -9.20
C GLU A 2 2.30 -20.77 -7.94
N LEU A 3 2.54 -21.33 -6.74
CA LEU A 3 2.18 -20.68 -5.47
C LEU A 3 2.86 -19.31 -5.29
N LYS A 4 4.13 -19.18 -5.71
CA LYS A 4 4.86 -17.90 -5.64
C LYS A 4 4.25 -16.89 -6.61
N ASN A 5 3.93 -17.32 -7.83
CA ASN A 5 3.27 -16.49 -8.84
C ASN A 5 1.88 -16.03 -8.40
N ALA A 6 1.07 -16.94 -7.84
CA ALA A 6 -0.27 -16.63 -7.33
C ALA A 6 -0.19 -15.62 -6.17
N TYR A 7 0.75 -15.81 -5.24
CA TYR A 7 0.99 -14.88 -4.15
C TYR A 7 1.40 -13.50 -4.65
N ARG A 8 2.35 -13.40 -5.60
CA ARG A 8 2.69 -12.11 -6.24
C ARG A 8 1.48 -11.45 -6.86
N ARG A 9 0.69 -12.18 -7.67
CA ARG A 9 -0.51 -11.62 -8.31
C ARG A 9 -1.50 -11.07 -7.29
N LYS A 10 -1.71 -11.77 -6.17
CA LYS A 10 -2.54 -11.30 -5.06
C LYS A 10 -2.02 -9.96 -4.51
N LEU A 11 -0.72 -9.88 -4.19
CA LEU A 11 -0.11 -8.65 -3.66
C LEU A 11 -0.25 -7.48 -4.64
N ALA A 12 -0.01 -7.71 -5.94
CA ALA A 12 -0.17 -6.68 -6.99
C ALA A 12 -1.61 -6.18 -7.07
N ALA A 13 -2.59 -7.09 -7.03
CA ALA A 13 -3.99 -6.73 -7.08
C ALA A 13 -4.38 -5.84 -5.89
N GLN A 14 -3.95 -6.21 -4.68
CA GLN A 14 -4.19 -5.40 -3.47
C GLN A 14 -3.51 -4.03 -3.55
N LEU A 15 -2.27 -3.96 -4.04
CA LEU A 15 -1.55 -2.71 -4.19
C LEU A 15 -2.22 -1.77 -5.21
N LYS A 16 -2.76 -2.33 -6.29
CA LYS A 16 -3.55 -1.58 -7.28
C LYS A 16 -4.86 -1.07 -6.67
N GLU A 17 -5.57 -1.91 -5.92
CA GLU A 17 -6.80 -1.56 -5.23
C GLU A 17 -6.57 -0.40 -4.25
N TRP A 18 -5.60 -0.54 -3.36
CA TRP A 18 -5.26 0.49 -2.38
C TRP A 18 -4.70 1.75 -3.04
N GLY A 19 -3.97 1.64 -4.14
CA GLY A 19 -3.55 2.78 -4.93
C GLY A 19 -4.75 3.60 -5.45
N ALA A 20 -5.79 2.94 -5.94
CA ALA A 20 -7.03 3.62 -6.34
C ALA A 20 -7.75 4.27 -5.15
N GLN A 21 -7.77 3.61 -3.98
CA GLN A 21 -8.36 4.17 -2.77
C GLN A 21 -7.60 5.40 -2.28
N ILE A 22 -6.26 5.39 -2.30
CA ILE A 22 -5.42 6.55 -1.95
C ILE A 22 -5.68 7.70 -2.91
N ASN A 23 -5.79 7.44 -4.22
CA ASN A 23 -6.14 8.49 -5.19
C ASN A 23 -7.52 9.11 -4.90
N LEU A 24 -8.50 8.30 -4.49
CA LEU A 24 -9.82 8.80 -4.10
C LEU A 24 -9.76 9.66 -2.82
N LEU A 25 -8.96 9.24 -1.83
CA LEU A 25 -8.72 10.03 -0.62
C LEU A 25 -8.04 11.37 -0.94
N GLU A 26 -7.08 11.38 -1.86
CA GLU A 26 -6.43 12.59 -2.34
C GLU A 26 -7.42 13.58 -2.94
N ALA A 27 -8.27 13.13 -3.86
CA ALA A 27 -9.32 13.98 -4.43
C ALA A 27 -10.30 14.52 -3.36
N LYS A 28 -10.64 13.72 -2.33
CA LYS A 28 -11.49 14.17 -1.22
C LYS A 28 -10.81 15.25 -0.38
N VAL A 29 -9.52 15.06 -0.06
CA VAL A 29 -8.72 16.03 0.69
C VAL A 29 -8.60 17.33 -0.10
N GLU A 30 -8.31 17.26 -1.41
CA GLU A 30 -8.24 18.43 -2.29
C GLU A 30 -9.55 19.21 -2.35
N ASN A 31 -10.70 18.54 -2.23
CA ASN A 31 -12.01 19.21 -2.20
C ASN A 31 -12.42 19.69 -0.79
N ALA A 32 -11.67 19.33 0.26
CA ALA A 32 -11.99 19.73 1.63
C ALA A 32 -11.57 21.18 1.93
N GLY A 33 -11.99 21.72 3.06
CA GLY A 33 -11.55 23.04 3.56
C GLY A 33 -10.07 23.07 3.93
N ALA A 34 -9.50 24.28 4.11
CA ALA A 34 -8.06 24.50 4.29
C ALA A 34 -7.43 23.67 5.44
N ASP A 35 -8.09 23.60 6.60
CA ASP A 35 -7.57 22.83 7.75
C ASP A 35 -7.60 21.31 7.51
N ALA A 36 -8.64 20.83 6.82
CA ALA A 36 -8.75 19.42 6.44
C ALA A 36 -7.72 19.03 5.38
N ARG A 37 -7.37 19.96 4.47
CA ARG A 37 -6.29 19.77 3.50
C ARG A 37 -4.94 19.56 4.17
N ILE A 38 -4.58 20.38 5.17
CA ILE A 38 -3.29 20.28 5.85
C ILE A 38 -3.15 18.93 6.55
N LYS A 39 -4.17 18.53 7.33
CA LYS A 39 -4.16 17.24 8.04
C LYS A 39 -4.17 16.06 7.07
N GLY A 40 -5.00 16.13 6.04
CA GLY A 40 -5.10 15.07 5.04
C GLY A 40 -3.86 14.92 4.16
N ALA A 41 -3.16 16.01 3.86
CA ALA A 41 -1.91 15.96 3.10
C ALA A 41 -0.82 15.17 3.86
N MET A 42 -0.71 15.34 5.18
CA MET A 42 0.24 14.58 6.00
C MET A 42 -0.10 13.08 6.02
N GLU A 43 -1.39 12.74 6.13
CA GLU A 43 -1.83 11.34 6.11
C GLU A 43 -1.61 10.70 4.72
N LEU A 44 -1.92 11.43 3.65
CA LEU A 44 -1.71 10.97 2.28
C LEU A 44 -0.23 10.72 1.99
N ASP A 45 0.68 11.58 2.43
CA ASP A 45 2.10 11.35 2.20
C ASP A 45 2.59 10.08 2.91
N ASN A 46 2.12 9.82 4.13
CA ASN A 46 2.41 8.57 4.83
C ASN A 46 1.88 7.34 4.07
N LEU A 47 0.64 7.39 3.56
CA LEU A 47 0.08 6.32 2.74
C LEU A 47 0.85 6.11 1.44
N ARG A 48 1.26 7.18 0.79
CA ARG A 48 2.10 7.13 -0.42
C ARG A 48 3.48 6.55 -0.12
N ALA A 49 4.09 6.87 1.02
CA ALA A 49 5.34 6.27 1.46
C ALA A 49 5.20 4.74 1.66
N LYS A 50 4.14 4.30 2.34
CA LYS A 50 3.83 2.87 2.52
C LYS A 50 3.56 2.17 1.17
N GLN A 51 2.83 2.81 0.27
CA GLN A 51 2.58 2.30 -1.09
C GLN A 51 3.89 2.13 -1.88
N ARG A 52 4.81 3.10 -1.78
CA ARG A 52 6.14 3.01 -2.40
C ARG A 52 6.97 1.87 -1.82
N ALA A 53 6.95 1.70 -0.49
CA ALA A 53 7.63 0.58 0.17
C ALA A 53 7.08 -0.78 -0.28
N ALA A 54 5.76 -0.93 -0.36
CA ALA A 54 5.11 -2.11 -0.89
C ALA A 54 5.52 -2.39 -2.35
N SER A 55 5.52 -1.35 -3.19
CA SER A 55 5.94 -1.44 -4.60
C SER A 55 7.40 -1.86 -4.75
N ALA A 56 8.30 -1.32 -3.92
CA ALA A 56 9.70 -1.70 -3.90
C ALA A 56 9.86 -3.16 -3.47
N LYS A 57 9.15 -3.58 -2.41
CA LYS A 57 9.20 -4.96 -1.94
C LYS A 57 8.72 -5.95 -2.99
N MET A 58 7.70 -5.58 -3.75
CA MET A 58 7.20 -6.41 -4.85
C MET A 58 8.27 -6.65 -5.92
N LYS A 59 9.03 -5.61 -6.29
CA LYS A 59 10.14 -5.72 -7.25
C LYS A 59 11.28 -6.60 -6.72
N GLU A 60 11.55 -6.56 -5.42
CA GLU A 60 12.53 -7.48 -4.79
C GLU A 60 12.06 -8.94 -4.89
N MET A 61 10.79 -9.19 -4.59
CA MET A 61 10.19 -10.53 -4.69
C MET A 61 10.16 -11.06 -6.13
N GLU A 62 10.04 -10.20 -7.13
CA GLU A 62 10.14 -10.60 -8.54
C GLU A 62 11.52 -11.18 -8.90
N LYS A 63 12.59 -10.62 -8.30
CA LYS A 63 13.98 -10.99 -8.55
C LYS A 63 14.51 -12.08 -7.61
N ALA A 64 13.75 -12.43 -6.59
CA ALA A 64 14.20 -13.31 -5.51
C ALA A 64 14.44 -14.75 -5.97
N SER A 65 15.53 -15.35 -5.46
CA SER A 65 15.76 -16.78 -5.55
C SER A 65 14.78 -17.57 -4.66
N SER A 66 14.75 -18.89 -4.81
CA SER A 66 13.84 -19.70 -4.01
C SER A 66 14.16 -19.71 -2.51
N GLU A 67 15.43 -19.51 -2.16
CA GLU A 67 15.95 -19.53 -0.80
C GLU A 67 15.60 -18.24 -0.03
N ALA A 68 15.73 -17.08 -0.68
CA ALA A 68 15.38 -15.78 -0.09
C ALA A 68 13.87 -15.53 -0.01
N TRP A 69 13.05 -16.34 -0.69
CA TRP A 69 11.61 -16.12 -0.83
C TRP A 69 10.85 -16.10 0.51
N GLY A 70 11.23 -16.96 1.46
CA GLY A 70 10.58 -17.05 2.77
C GLY A 70 10.67 -15.74 3.55
N GLN A 71 11.89 -15.24 3.72
CA GLN A 71 12.16 -13.99 4.44
C GLN A 71 11.52 -12.78 3.74
N LEU A 72 11.58 -12.73 2.40
CA LEU A 72 10.95 -11.65 1.64
C LEU A 72 9.43 -11.66 1.76
N LYS A 73 8.82 -12.85 1.83
CA LYS A 73 7.38 -13.01 2.04
C LYS A 73 6.96 -12.47 3.40
N GLU A 74 7.67 -12.82 4.48
CA GLU A 74 7.34 -12.30 5.82
C GLU A 74 7.38 -10.78 5.87
N THR A 75 8.46 -10.19 5.33
CA THR A 75 8.58 -8.73 5.25
C THR A 75 7.49 -8.10 4.37
N ALA A 76 7.10 -8.76 3.27
CA ALA A 76 6.02 -8.30 2.42
C ALA A 76 4.65 -8.37 3.12
N ASP A 77 4.37 -9.44 3.86
CA ASP A 77 3.14 -9.58 4.64
C ASP A 77 3.01 -8.44 5.67
N THR A 78 4.10 -8.07 6.36
CA THR A 78 4.11 -6.90 7.27
C THR A 78 3.82 -5.59 6.55
N ILE A 79 4.53 -5.31 5.45
CA ILE A 79 4.34 -4.08 4.67
C ILE A 79 2.91 -3.97 4.12
N TRP A 80 2.32 -5.08 3.67
CA TRP A 80 0.93 -5.11 3.19
C TRP A 80 -0.07 -4.91 4.32
N ALA A 81 0.18 -5.48 5.51
CA ALA A 81 -0.67 -5.26 6.67
C ALA A 81 -0.67 -3.79 7.11
N ASP A 82 0.50 -3.15 7.15
CA ASP A 82 0.65 -1.75 7.54
C ASP A 82 0.02 -0.77 6.54
N LEU A 83 0.11 -1.09 5.24
CA LEU A 83 -0.55 -0.34 4.19
C LEU A 83 -2.06 -0.51 4.26
N LYS A 84 -2.56 -1.73 4.42
CA LYS A 84 -4.00 -2.02 4.58
C LYS A 84 -4.58 -1.25 5.76
N ALA A 85 -3.91 -1.32 6.91
CA ALA A 85 -4.35 -0.63 8.13
C ALA A 85 -4.38 0.89 7.92
N GLY A 86 -3.34 1.46 7.30
CA GLY A 86 -3.30 2.89 7.01
C GLY A 86 -4.42 3.33 6.06
N VAL A 87 -4.67 2.59 4.99
CA VAL A 87 -5.74 2.92 4.04
C VAL A 87 -7.11 2.82 4.70
N ALA A 88 -7.36 1.80 5.51
CA ALA A 88 -8.62 1.64 6.24
C ALA A 88 -8.85 2.77 7.28
N ASP A 89 -7.80 3.15 8.01
CA ASP A 89 -7.85 4.26 8.98
C ASP A 89 -8.15 5.60 8.27
N ALA A 90 -7.44 5.91 7.18
CA ALA A 90 -7.72 7.11 6.41
C ALA A 90 -9.13 7.09 5.81
N GLN A 91 -9.58 5.96 5.25
CA GLN A 91 -10.95 5.83 4.77
C GLN A 91 -12.00 6.08 5.86
N ALA A 92 -11.75 5.65 7.10
CA ALA A 92 -12.65 5.91 8.21
C ALA A 92 -12.69 7.39 8.60
N ARG A 93 -11.56 8.10 8.48
CA ARG A 93 -11.46 9.55 8.77
C ARG A 93 -12.09 10.43 7.69
N PHE A 94 -12.03 10.01 6.43
CA PHE A 94 -12.56 10.72 5.26
C PHE A 94 -13.93 10.17 4.79
N LYS A 95 -14.64 9.43 5.65
CA LYS A 95 -16.01 8.99 5.41
C LYS A 95 -16.99 10.10 5.76
#